data_AF-A0A1G0J3M0-F1
#
_entry.id   AF-A0A1G0J3M0-F1
#
_cell.length_a   1.000
_cell.length_b   1.000
_cell.length_c   1.000
_cell.angle_alpha   90.00
_cell.angle_beta   90.00
_cell.angle_gamma   90.00
#
_symmetry.space_group_name_H-M   'P 1'
#
loop_
_entity.id
_entity.type
_entity.pdbx_description
1 polymer ?
#
loop_
_entity_poly.entity_id
_entity_poly.type
_entity_poly.pdbx_seq_one_letter_code
_entity_poly.pdbx_strand_id
1 'polypeptide(L)'
;MKKDAKPIYTLQDYDGVFGSVPLLGEGRILEVDARFSTAALEAAALGRLWTAGDATYGAPVVDMLHHIEHHLDILGEACVADAARCAIQLSVFRERAMAFLADYGDGQVMSRYVALPKGDGRLPFADHAFDSVWVRDWALNFSPARFMEWCRVGLDVRLYPILDETGNVADVLGPVLADLQAQNLGMEIMMVAHPKTQVPNALLRVWSKACVLSG
;
A
#
# COMPACT_ATOMS: atom_id res chain seq x y z
N MET A 1 23.32 3.49 1.12
CA MET A 1 21.87 3.43 1.43
C MET A 1 21.70 2.54 2.63
N LYS A 2 21.11 3.04 3.73
CA LYS A 2 20.58 2.14 4.76
C LYS A 2 19.49 1.32 4.10
N LYS A 3 19.54 0.00 4.23
CA LYS A 3 18.43 -0.85 3.80
C LYS A 3 17.32 -0.60 4.82
N ASP A 4 16.33 0.22 4.46
CA ASP A 4 15.20 0.49 5.36
C ASP A 4 14.35 -0.77 5.44
N ALA A 5 14.52 -1.47 6.56
CA ALA A 5 13.81 -2.68 6.86
C ALA A 5 12.35 -2.32 7.15
N LYS A 6 11.47 -2.54 6.16
CA LYS A 6 10.06 -2.15 6.29
C LYS A 6 9.30 -3.19 7.11
N PRO A 7 8.41 -2.77 8.01
CA PRO A 7 7.65 -3.72 8.80
C PRO A 7 6.56 -4.38 7.95
N ILE A 8 6.10 -5.56 8.36
CA ILE A 8 4.91 -6.19 7.78
C ILE A 8 3.67 -5.43 8.24
N TYR A 9 2.69 -5.26 7.36
CA TYR A 9 1.48 -4.50 7.69
C TYR A 9 0.24 -5.38 7.71
N THR A 10 -0.68 -5.03 8.60
CA THR A 10 -1.96 -5.70 8.83
C THR A 10 -3.13 -4.87 8.32
N LEU A 11 -4.34 -5.44 8.31
CA LEU A 11 -5.56 -4.69 8.01
C LEU A 11 -5.78 -3.56 9.03
N GLN A 12 -5.44 -3.79 10.30
CA GLN A 12 -5.54 -2.76 11.34
C GLN A 12 -4.62 -1.56 11.04
N ASP A 13 -3.39 -1.79 10.57
CA ASP A 13 -2.49 -0.70 10.17
C ASP A 13 -3.10 0.14 9.04
N TYR A 14 -3.79 -0.52 8.10
CA TYR A 14 -4.48 0.13 7.00
C TYR A 14 -5.73 0.89 7.45
N ASP A 15 -6.60 0.27 8.24
CA ASP A 15 -7.82 0.91 8.75
C ASP A 15 -7.49 2.14 9.62
N GLY A 16 -6.39 2.08 10.39
CA GLY A 16 -5.93 3.21 11.20
C GLY A 16 -5.47 4.44 10.39
N VAL A 17 -5.01 4.24 9.16
CA VAL A 17 -4.53 5.31 8.27
C VAL A 17 -5.62 5.71 7.29
N PHE A 18 -6.10 4.75 6.50
CA PHE A 18 -6.99 4.96 5.38
C PHE A 18 -8.46 4.85 5.77
N GLY A 19 -8.79 4.00 6.75
CA GLY A 19 -10.18 3.71 7.15
C GLY A 19 -10.89 4.88 7.85
N SER A 20 -10.16 5.90 8.28
CA SER A 20 -10.73 7.14 8.84
C SER A 20 -11.53 7.95 7.81
N VAL A 21 -11.36 7.64 6.52
CA VAL A 21 -11.99 8.34 5.41
C VAL A 21 -13.00 7.42 4.73
N PRO A 22 -14.28 7.83 4.59
CA PRO A 22 -15.30 7.02 3.91
C PRO A 22 -14.87 6.63 2.48
N LEU A 23 -15.15 5.39 2.09
CA LEU A 23 -14.91 4.89 0.73
C LEU A 23 -15.93 5.47 -0.26
N LEU A 24 -15.54 5.61 -1.52
CA LEU A 24 -16.44 5.95 -2.62
C LEU A 24 -16.96 4.65 -3.25
N GLY A 25 -17.93 3.99 -2.64
CA GLY A 25 -18.58 2.80 -3.22
C GLY A 25 -18.71 1.61 -2.27
N GLU A 26 -18.69 0.41 -2.86
CA GLU A 26 -19.00 -0.87 -2.19
C GLU A 26 -17.83 -1.43 -1.38
N GLY A 27 -16.65 -0.83 -1.51
CA GLY A 27 -15.48 -1.14 -0.70
C GLY A 27 -14.50 -2.13 -1.33
N ARG A 28 -14.42 -2.17 -2.66
CA ARG A 28 -13.37 -2.88 -3.40
C ARG A 28 -12.07 -2.09 -3.32
N ILE A 29 -11.08 -2.66 -2.63
CA ILE A 29 -9.79 -2.01 -2.37
C ILE A 29 -8.67 -2.69 -3.17
N LEU A 30 -7.85 -1.88 -3.83
CA LEU A 30 -6.54 -2.30 -4.34
C LEU A 30 -5.45 -1.77 -3.42
N GLU A 31 -4.71 -2.66 -2.78
CA GLU A 31 -3.46 -2.35 -2.09
C GLU A 31 -2.29 -2.44 -3.09
N VAL A 32 -1.50 -1.37 -3.22
CA VAL A 32 -0.34 -1.32 -4.13
C VAL A 32 0.97 -1.49 -3.36
N ASP A 33 1.90 -2.25 -3.94
CA ASP A 33 3.21 -2.60 -3.38
C ASP A 33 3.10 -3.31 -2.02
N ALA A 34 2.15 -4.25 -1.96
CA ALA A 34 1.71 -4.95 -0.76
C ALA A 34 2.79 -5.82 -0.09
N ARG A 35 3.77 -6.30 -0.87
CA ARG A 35 4.85 -7.19 -0.41
C ARG A 35 4.33 -8.36 0.43
N PHE A 36 4.64 -8.42 1.73
CA PHE A 36 4.20 -9.51 2.60
C PHE A 36 3.01 -9.11 3.48
N SER A 37 2.25 -8.08 3.11
CA SER A 37 1.11 -7.65 3.91
C SER A 37 0.10 -8.78 4.11
N THR A 38 -0.44 -8.84 5.32
CA THR A 38 -1.52 -9.76 5.69
C THR A 38 -2.90 -9.10 5.57
N ALA A 39 -2.97 -7.84 5.11
CA ALA A 39 -4.22 -7.10 5.04
C ALA A 39 -5.26 -7.76 4.13
N ALA A 40 -4.87 -8.26 2.94
CA ALA A 40 -5.77 -8.99 2.04
C ALA A 40 -6.32 -10.28 2.67
N LEU A 41 -5.48 -11.04 3.37
CA LEU A 41 -5.87 -12.26 4.09
C LEU A 41 -6.86 -11.92 5.21
N GLU A 42 -6.54 -10.94 6.05
CA GLU A 42 -7.39 -10.49 7.16
C GLU A 42 -8.72 -9.91 6.66
N ALA A 43 -8.69 -9.15 5.56
CA ALA A 43 -9.88 -8.58 4.92
C ALA A 43 -10.80 -9.68 4.39
N ALA A 44 -10.24 -10.72 3.77
CA ALA A 44 -11.01 -11.85 3.28
C ALA A 44 -11.71 -12.62 4.41
N ALA A 45 -11.05 -12.77 5.57
CA ALA A 45 -11.67 -13.37 6.75
C ALA A 45 -12.88 -12.57 7.29
N LEU A 46 -12.95 -11.27 6.96
CA LEU A 46 -14.06 -10.38 7.27
C LEU A 46 -15.06 -10.22 6.11
N GLY A 47 -14.89 -10.95 5.00
CA GLY A 47 -15.74 -10.84 3.81
C GLY A 47 -15.56 -9.53 3.03
N ARG A 48 -14.45 -8.80 3.23
CA ARG A 48 -14.15 -7.56 2.51
C ARG A 48 -13.50 -7.87 1.16
N LEU A 49 -13.78 -7.04 0.15
CA LEU A 49 -13.22 -7.16 -1.19
C LEU A 49 -11.87 -6.45 -1.26
N TRP A 50 -10.79 -7.22 -1.14
CA TRP A 50 -9.42 -6.69 -1.09
C TRP A 50 -8.49 -7.43 -2.02
N THR A 51 -7.83 -6.69 -2.91
CA THR A 51 -6.77 -7.20 -3.79
C THR A 51 -5.45 -6.54 -3.39
N ALA A 52 -4.46 -7.35 -3.02
CA ALA A 52 -3.10 -6.94 -2.82
C ALA A 52 -2.30 -7.14 -4.10
N GLY A 53 -1.63 -6.07 -4.55
CA GLY A 53 -0.81 -6.06 -5.74
C GLY A 53 0.66 -5.85 -5.40
N ASP A 54 1.52 -6.70 -5.92
CA ASP A 54 2.98 -6.57 -5.80
C ASP A 54 3.67 -7.16 -7.03
N ALA A 55 4.83 -6.61 -7.42
CA ALA A 55 5.58 -7.14 -8.56
C ALA A 55 6.13 -8.56 -8.33
N THR A 56 6.21 -9.02 -7.08
CA THR A 56 6.67 -10.36 -6.71
C THR A 56 5.57 -11.41 -6.71
N TYR A 57 4.29 -11.03 -6.76
CA TYR A 57 3.15 -11.96 -6.63
C TYR A 57 2.93 -12.91 -7.80
N GLY A 58 3.79 -12.93 -8.81
CA GLY A 58 3.82 -13.97 -9.84
C GLY A 58 4.83 -15.09 -9.55
N ALA A 59 5.58 -15.00 -8.46
CA ALA A 59 6.64 -15.94 -8.15
C ALA A 59 6.07 -17.26 -7.57
N PRO A 60 6.74 -18.40 -7.79
CA PRO A 60 6.47 -19.63 -7.05
C PRO A 60 6.55 -19.41 -5.52
N VAL A 61 5.79 -20.20 -4.76
CA VAL A 61 5.78 -20.15 -3.28
C VAL A 61 7.20 -20.23 -2.68
N VAL A 62 8.05 -21.10 -3.25
CA VAL A 62 9.45 -21.25 -2.80
C VAL A 62 10.27 -19.97 -2.97
N ASP A 63 10.04 -19.20 -4.03
CA ASP A 63 10.73 -17.94 -4.27
C ASP A 63 10.20 -16.84 -3.33
N MET A 64 8.91 -16.87 -3.00
CA MET A 64 8.35 -16.00 -1.97
C MET A 64 8.90 -16.30 -0.57
N LEU A 65 9.17 -17.57 -0.24
CA LEU A 65 9.88 -17.91 0.99
C LEU A 65 11.28 -17.30 1.03
N HIS A 66 12.06 -17.42 -0.07
CA HIS A 66 13.37 -16.78 -0.15
C HIS A 66 13.29 -15.25 -0.02
N HIS A 67 12.27 -14.61 -0.58
CA HIS A 67 12.05 -13.17 -0.40
C HIS A 67 11.77 -12.81 1.07
N ILE A 68 10.98 -13.63 1.77
CA ILE A 68 10.69 -13.44 3.21
C ILE A 68 11.96 -13.60 4.04
N GLU A 69 12.76 -14.65 3.79
CA GLU A 69 14.02 -14.91 4.48
C GLU A 69 15.02 -13.77 4.27
N HIS A 70 15.17 -13.31 3.02
CA HIS A 70 16.02 -12.16 2.71
C HIS A 70 15.59 -10.90 3.46
N HIS A 71 14.28 -10.65 3.58
CA HIS A 71 13.77 -9.49 4.32
C HIS A 71 13.96 -9.62 5.84
N LEU A 72 13.87 -10.83 6.38
CA LEU A 72 14.20 -11.13 7.77
C LEU A 72 15.68 -10.87 8.07
N ASP A 73 16.59 -11.23 7.16
CA ASP A 73 18.02 -10.93 7.30
C ASP A 73 18.27 -9.42 7.34
N ILE A 74 17.63 -8.65 6.45
CA ILE A 74 17.71 -7.18 6.45
C ILE A 74 17.17 -6.58 7.75
N LEU A 75 16.02 -7.07 8.24
CA LEU A 75 15.48 -6.65 9.53
C LEU A 75 16.45 -6.96 10.69
N GLY A 76 17.08 -8.13 10.66
CA GLY A 76 18.09 -8.54 11.64
C GLY A 76 19.33 -7.63 11.61
N GLU A 77 19.84 -7.28 10.42
CA GLU A 77 20.96 -6.35 10.24
C GLU A 77 20.66 -4.94 10.78
N ALA A 78 19.43 -4.45 10.61
CA ALA A 78 19.01 -3.13 11.08
C ALA A 78 18.89 -3.03 12.61
N CYS A 79 18.79 -4.17 13.30
CA CYS A 79 18.63 -4.27 14.74
C CYS A 79 19.94 -4.23 15.52
N VAL A 80 20.55 -3.06 15.66
CA VAL A 80 21.85 -2.93 16.36
C VAL A 80 21.73 -2.32 17.77
N ALA A 81 20.62 -1.64 18.08
CA ALA A 81 20.50 -0.82 19.30
C ALA A 81 19.65 -1.41 20.44
N ASP A 82 18.67 -2.28 20.15
CA ASP A 82 17.75 -2.85 21.15
C ASP A 82 17.38 -4.30 20.77
N ALA A 83 18.10 -5.26 21.37
CA ALA A 83 17.94 -6.68 21.07
C ALA A 83 16.56 -7.22 21.47
N ALA A 84 15.98 -6.74 22.56
CA ALA A 84 14.69 -7.23 23.06
C ALA A 84 13.55 -6.76 22.16
N ARG A 85 13.52 -5.46 21.82
CA ARG A 85 12.55 -4.92 20.86
C ARG A 85 12.70 -5.55 19.49
N CYS A 86 13.94 -5.80 19.04
CA CYS A 86 14.18 -6.47 17.78
C CYS A 86 13.64 -7.90 17.76
N ALA A 87 13.90 -8.69 18.81
CA ALA A 87 13.43 -10.07 18.87
C ALA A 87 11.90 -10.15 18.75
N ILE A 88 11.18 -9.21 19.39
CA ILE A 88 9.72 -9.09 19.26
C ILE A 88 9.34 -8.75 17.82
N GLN A 89 9.97 -7.76 17.20
CA GLN A 89 9.66 -7.34 15.83
C GLN A 89 9.92 -8.46 14.80
N LEU A 90 11.04 -9.16 14.91
CA LEU A 90 11.37 -10.31 14.06
C LEU A 90 10.39 -11.46 14.26
N SER A 91 9.99 -11.74 15.51
CA SER A 91 8.99 -12.77 15.81
C SER A 91 7.64 -12.43 15.18
N VAL A 92 7.15 -11.19 15.36
CA VAL A 92 5.89 -10.71 14.77
C VAL A 92 5.96 -10.75 13.24
N PHE A 93 7.07 -10.31 12.66
CA PHE A 93 7.26 -10.38 11.21
C PHE A 93 7.19 -11.82 10.72
N ARG A 94 7.93 -12.74 11.34
CA ARG A 94 7.96 -14.15 10.95
C ARG A 94 6.58 -14.78 11.04
N GLU A 95 5.86 -14.59 12.15
CA GLU A 95 4.49 -15.10 12.32
C GLU A 95 3.58 -14.67 11.16
N ARG A 96 3.57 -13.36 10.86
CA ARG A 96 2.71 -12.78 9.82
C ARG A 96 3.14 -13.17 8.41
N ALA A 97 4.44 -13.20 8.15
CA ALA A 97 4.97 -13.61 6.85
C ALA A 97 4.66 -15.10 6.56
N MET A 98 4.71 -15.96 7.59
CA MET A 98 4.28 -17.34 7.45
C MET A 98 2.77 -17.48 7.25
N ALA A 99 1.95 -16.64 7.88
CA ALA A 99 0.51 -16.60 7.61
C ALA A 99 0.21 -16.17 6.16
N PHE A 100 0.89 -15.13 5.67
CA PHE A 100 0.84 -14.74 4.26
C PHE A 100 1.26 -15.89 3.34
N LEU A 101 2.38 -16.56 3.61
CA LEU A 101 2.91 -17.63 2.77
C LEU A 101 1.97 -18.84 2.73
N ALA A 102 1.33 -19.17 3.86
CA ALA A 102 0.34 -20.23 3.94
C ALA A 102 -0.92 -19.94 3.09
N ASP A 103 -1.31 -18.66 2.99
CA ASP A 103 -2.45 -18.23 2.19
C ASP A 103 -2.10 -17.98 0.71
N TYR A 104 -0.83 -17.70 0.40
CA TYR A 104 -0.41 -17.12 -0.86
C TYR A 104 -0.90 -17.87 -2.11
N GLY A 105 -0.76 -19.20 -2.13
CA GLY A 105 -1.20 -20.01 -3.28
C GLY A 105 -2.70 -19.93 -3.53
N ASP A 106 -3.51 -20.10 -2.48
CA ASP A 106 -4.98 -20.01 -2.57
C ASP A 106 -5.42 -18.57 -2.87
N GLY A 107 -4.74 -17.59 -2.26
CA GLY A 107 -4.98 -16.18 -2.49
C GLY A 107 -4.70 -15.74 -3.94
N GLN A 108 -3.73 -16.34 -4.62
CA GLN A 108 -3.52 -16.11 -6.07
C GLN A 108 -4.70 -16.63 -6.89
N VAL A 109 -5.18 -17.85 -6.61
CA VAL A 109 -6.34 -18.44 -7.30
C VAL A 109 -7.59 -17.59 -7.08
N MET A 110 -7.76 -17.03 -5.89
CA MET A 110 -8.88 -16.16 -5.52
C MET A 110 -8.68 -14.69 -5.93
N SER A 111 -7.62 -14.34 -6.67
CA SER A 111 -7.29 -12.96 -7.05
C SER A 111 -7.12 -11.99 -5.89
N ARG A 112 -6.79 -12.49 -4.68
CA ARG A 112 -6.34 -11.68 -3.54
C ARG A 112 -4.91 -11.19 -3.74
N TYR A 113 -4.06 -11.97 -4.39
CA TYR A 113 -2.66 -11.60 -4.69
C TYR A 113 -2.45 -11.53 -6.20
N VAL A 114 -2.16 -10.33 -6.71
CA VAL A 114 -2.01 -10.08 -8.15
C VAL A 114 -0.62 -9.52 -8.45
N ALA A 115 0.06 -10.13 -9.42
CA ALA A 115 1.34 -9.63 -9.92
C ALA A 115 1.15 -8.28 -10.64
N LEU A 116 1.80 -7.22 -10.16
CA LEU A 116 1.79 -5.92 -10.82
C LEU A 116 3.01 -5.74 -11.72
N PRO A 117 2.88 -5.06 -12.88
CA PRO A 117 4.05 -4.72 -13.69
C PRO A 117 4.98 -3.78 -12.92
N LYS A 118 6.29 -4.00 -13.09
CA LYS A 118 7.34 -3.12 -12.59
C LYS A 118 7.35 -1.80 -13.37
N GLY A 119 7.66 -0.70 -12.68
CA GLY A 119 7.76 0.64 -13.28
C GLY A 119 6.41 1.18 -13.79
N ASP A 120 6.44 1.93 -14.90
CA ASP A 120 5.29 2.65 -15.46
C ASP A 120 4.37 1.77 -16.32
N GLY A 121 4.42 0.45 -16.13
CA GLY A 121 3.54 -0.48 -16.84
C GLY A 121 2.07 -0.32 -16.44
N ARG A 122 1.17 -0.51 -17.40
CA ARG A 122 -0.29 -0.49 -17.20
C ARG A 122 -0.73 -1.65 -16.30
N LEU A 123 -1.47 -1.35 -15.24
CA LEU A 123 -2.03 -2.33 -14.33
C LEU A 123 -3.04 -3.25 -15.04
N PRO A 124 -3.11 -4.53 -14.66
CA PRO A 124 -3.95 -5.53 -15.34
C PRO A 124 -5.43 -5.45 -14.91
N PHE A 125 -5.95 -4.24 -14.73
CA PHE A 125 -7.31 -4.00 -14.26
C PHE A 125 -8.07 -3.07 -15.21
N ALA A 126 -9.39 -3.25 -15.29
CA ALA A 126 -10.28 -2.34 -16.01
C ALA A 126 -10.31 -0.94 -15.39
N ASP A 127 -10.82 0.03 -16.14
CA ASP A 127 -11.07 1.37 -15.60
C ASP A 127 -12.09 1.26 -14.46
N HIS A 128 -11.80 1.92 -13.33
CA HIS A 128 -12.64 1.94 -12.12
C HIS A 128 -13.00 0.54 -11.59
N ALA A 129 -12.09 -0.43 -11.74
CA ALA A 129 -12.24 -1.76 -11.16
C ALA A 129 -12.32 -1.73 -9.62
N PHE A 130 -11.76 -0.69 -8.99
CA PHE A 130 -11.70 -0.52 -7.54
C PHE A 130 -12.39 0.77 -7.09
N ASP A 131 -13.02 0.70 -5.92
CA ASP A 131 -13.61 1.87 -5.27
C ASP A 131 -12.52 2.72 -4.60
N SER A 132 -11.42 2.10 -4.17
CA SER A 132 -10.25 2.82 -3.65
C SER A 132 -8.93 2.08 -3.92
N VAL A 133 -7.88 2.84 -4.21
CA VAL A 133 -6.51 2.38 -4.41
C VAL A 133 -5.63 2.93 -3.30
N TRP A 134 -5.07 2.05 -2.48
CA TRP A 134 -4.29 2.39 -1.28
C TRP A 134 -2.82 2.13 -1.55
N VAL A 135 -2.05 3.22 -1.61
CA VAL A 135 -0.61 3.19 -1.90
C VAL A 135 0.14 3.57 -0.65
N ARG A 136 1.02 2.67 -0.20
CA ARG A 136 2.00 2.98 0.83
C ARG A 136 3.35 3.27 0.22
N ASP A 137 4.17 4.04 0.94
CA ASP A 137 5.54 4.39 0.55
C ASP A 137 5.65 5.14 -0.79
N TRP A 138 4.58 5.87 -1.18
CA TRP A 138 4.45 6.47 -2.51
C TRP A 138 5.62 7.38 -2.90
N ALA A 139 6.20 8.10 -1.93
CA ALA A 139 7.28 9.06 -2.17
C ALA A 139 8.56 8.41 -2.73
N LEU A 140 8.76 7.11 -2.53
CA LEU A 140 9.96 6.42 -3.02
C LEU A 140 9.86 6.01 -4.50
N ASN A 141 8.64 5.88 -5.02
CA ASN A 141 8.39 5.30 -6.35
C ASN A 141 7.43 6.18 -7.18
N PHE A 142 7.30 7.46 -6.86
CA PHE A 142 6.36 8.32 -7.57
C PHE A 142 6.80 8.54 -9.02
N SER A 143 5.90 8.25 -9.95
CA SER A 143 5.95 8.74 -11.32
C SER A 143 4.57 9.25 -11.72
N PRO A 144 4.48 10.31 -12.55
CA PRO A 144 3.19 10.78 -13.05
C PRO A 144 2.41 9.70 -13.80
N ALA A 145 3.09 8.87 -14.61
CA ALA A 145 2.45 7.80 -15.37
C ALA A 145 1.82 6.74 -14.45
N ARG A 146 2.55 6.31 -13.42
CA ARG A 146 2.07 5.33 -12.45
C ARG A 146 0.91 5.88 -11.62
N PHE A 147 1.00 7.16 -11.23
CA PHE A 147 -0.08 7.82 -10.53
C PHE A 147 -1.37 7.90 -11.36
N MET A 148 -1.26 8.31 -12.62
CA MET A 148 -2.42 8.34 -13.54
C MET A 148 -3.02 6.96 -13.73
N GLU A 149 -2.20 5.93 -13.74
CA GLU A 149 -2.67 4.55 -13.80
C GLU A 149 -3.44 4.13 -12.53
N TRP A 150 -3.05 4.59 -11.35
CA TRP A 150 -3.85 4.40 -10.12
C TRP A 150 -5.21 5.10 -10.22
N CYS A 151 -5.23 6.35 -10.71
CA CYS A 151 -6.47 7.08 -10.93
C CYS A 151 -7.37 6.45 -12.01
N ARG A 152 -6.80 5.72 -12.96
CA ARG A 152 -7.58 4.97 -13.96
C ARG A 152 -8.33 3.80 -13.32
N VAL A 153 -7.65 3.00 -12.51
CA VAL A 153 -8.23 1.77 -11.94
C VAL A 153 -9.09 2.01 -10.70
N GLY A 154 -8.88 3.13 -9.99
CA GLY A 154 -9.61 3.49 -8.78
C GLY A 154 -10.53 4.70 -8.95
N LEU A 155 -11.68 4.71 -8.27
CA LEU A 155 -12.49 5.94 -8.11
C LEU A 155 -11.83 6.96 -7.15
N ASP A 156 -11.07 6.43 -6.20
CA ASP A 156 -10.40 7.15 -5.12
C ASP A 156 -8.98 6.58 -4.97
N VAL A 157 -7.97 7.44 -4.88
CA VAL A 157 -6.57 7.06 -4.69
C VAL A 157 -6.08 7.70 -3.40
N ARG A 158 -5.48 6.90 -2.53
CA ARG A 158 -4.99 7.32 -1.22
C ARG A 158 -3.50 7.01 -1.10
N LEU A 159 -2.71 8.05 -0.86
CA LEU A 159 -1.26 7.99 -0.81
C LEU A 159 -0.76 8.33 0.60
N TYR A 160 0.00 7.41 1.19
CA TYR A 160 0.57 7.55 2.53
C TYR A 160 1.99 6.95 2.62
N PRO A 161 2.89 7.44 3.48
CA PRO A 161 2.89 8.74 4.12
C PRO A 161 3.34 9.83 3.14
N ILE A 162 2.83 11.07 3.27
CA ILE A 162 3.29 12.20 2.44
C ILE A 162 4.33 13.08 3.14
N LEU A 163 4.55 12.87 4.45
CA LEU A 163 5.63 13.48 5.22
C LEU A 163 6.73 12.45 5.50
N ASP A 164 7.98 12.90 5.45
CA ASP A 164 9.15 12.10 5.84
C ASP A 164 9.28 11.95 7.37
N GLU A 165 10.33 11.26 7.83
CA GLU A 165 10.60 11.04 9.26
C GLU A 165 10.89 12.34 10.04
N THR A 166 11.26 13.41 9.35
CA THR A 166 11.49 14.75 9.92
C THR A 166 10.24 15.62 9.91
N GLY A 167 9.13 15.11 9.35
CA GLY A 167 7.87 15.83 9.19
C GLY A 167 7.84 16.76 7.98
N ASN A 168 8.86 16.72 7.11
CA ASN A 168 8.90 17.51 5.89
C ASN A 168 8.10 16.83 4.79
N VAL A 169 7.44 17.64 3.97
CA VAL A 169 6.75 17.19 2.77
C VAL A 169 7.78 16.69 1.76
N ALA A 170 7.52 15.56 1.10
CA ALA A 170 8.38 15.10 0.01
C ALA A 170 8.45 16.17 -1.11
N ASP A 171 9.65 16.50 -1.60
CA ASP A 171 9.87 17.56 -2.61
C ASP A 171 8.99 17.38 -3.86
N VAL A 172 8.67 16.13 -4.20
CA VAL A 172 7.82 15.78 -5.33
C VAL A 172 6.34 16.16 -5.13
N LEU A 173 5.87 16.36 -3.90
CA LEU A 173 4.45 16.59 -3.64
C LEU A 173 3.94 17.89 -4.29
N GLY A 174 4.71 18.99 -4.23
CA GLY A 174 4.31 20.27 -4.81
C GLY A 174 4.00 20.17 -6.31
N PRO A 175 4.95 19.68 -7.14
CA PRO A 175 4.72 19.40 -8.55
C PRO A 175 3.53 18.48 -8.81
N VAL A 176 3.38 17.41 -8.00
CA VAL A 176 2.25 16.48 -8.12
C VAL A 176 0.92 17.20 -7.92
N LEU A 177 0.76 17.97 -6.85
CA LEU A 177 -0.49 18.69 -6.59
C LEU A 177 -0.84 19.66 -7.73
N ALA A 178 0.16 20.32 -8.33
CA ALA A 178 -0.05 21.19 -9.47
C ALA A 178 -0.56 20.42 -10.70
N ASP A 179 0.04 19.27 -11.00
CA ASP A 179 -0.37 18.40 -12.12
C ASP A 179 -1.79 17.84 -11.91
N LEU A 180 -2.14 17.45 -10.69
CA LEU A 180 -3.49 16.99 -10.35
C LEU A 180 -4.53 18.09 -10.50
N GLN A 181 -4.16 19.32 -10.12
CA GLN A 181 -5.04 20.47 -10.24
C GLN A 181 -5.28 20.83 -11.71
N ALA A 182 -4.25 20.77 -12.55
CA ALA A 182 -4.36 20.99 -14.00
C ALA A 182 -5.31 19.97 -14.67
N GLN A 183 -5.44 18.77 -14.10
CA GLN A 183 -6.33 17.71 -14.56
C GLN A 183 -7.74 17.79 -13.95
N ASN A 184 -8.05 18.83 -13.17
CA ASN A 184 -9.34 19.05 -12.50
C ASN A 184 -9.77 17.88 -11.60
N LEU A 185 -8.81 17.18 -11.01
CA LEU A 185 -9.08 16.14 -10.01
C LEU A 185 -9.45 16.79 -8.66
N GLY A 186 -10.31 16.10 -7.90
CA GLY A 186 -10.53 16.42 -6.50
C GLY A 186 -9.34 15.93 -5.68
N MET A 187 -8.88 16.72 -4.72
CA MET A 187 -7.80 16.34 -3.83
C MET A 187 -8.03 16.86 -2.42
N GLU A 188 -7.53 16.12 -1.44
CA GLU A 188 -7.60 16.46 -0.02
C GLU A 188 -6.35 15.95 0.68
N ILE A 189 -5.77 16.77 1.56
CA ILE A 189 -4.69 16.36 2.45
C ILE A 189 -5.26 16.33 3.87
N MET A 190 -5.11 15.19 4.54
CA MET A 190 -5.61 14.99 5.91
C MET A 190 -4.47 14.57 6.82
N MET A 191 -4.43 15.14 8.02
CA MET A 191 -3.53 14.67 9.06
C MET A 191 -4.02 13.33 9.60
N VAL A 192 -3.12 12.36 9.67
CA VAL A 192 -3.38 11.00 10.19
C VAL A 192 -2.23 10.58 11.10
N ALA A 193 -2.49 9.73 12.08
CA ALA A 193 -1.42 9.20 12.93
C ALA A 193 -0.68 8.06 12.20
N HIS A 194 0.64 8.00 12.33
CA HIS A 194 1.38 6.85 11.85
C HIS A 194 1.03 5.60 12.66
N PRO A 195 0.65 4.47 12.02
CA PRO A 195 -0.01 3.36 12.71
C PRO A 195 0.86 2.74 13.81
N LYS A 196 2.19 2.78 13.64
CA LYS A 196 3.15 2.13 14.57
C LYS A 196 3.83 3.07 15.55
N THR A 197 3.91 4.36 15.24
CA THR A 197 4.65 5.33 16.06
C THR A 197 3.74 6.39 16.67
N GLN A 198 2.50 6.49 16.18
CA GLN A 198 1.51 7.51 16.57
C GLN A 198 1.99 8.96 16.33
N VAL A 199 3.11 9.14 15.62
CA VAL A 199 3.61 10.44 15.19
C VAL A 199 2.67 10.97 14.09
N PRO A 200 2.29 12.25 14.13
CA PRO A 200 1.49 12.85 13.07
C PRO A 200 2.17 12.72 11.70
N ASN A 201 1.40 12.31 10.71
CA ASN A 201 1.77 12.34 9.30
C ASN A 201 0.55 12.81 8.49
N ALA A 202 0.60 12.74 7.17
CA ALA A 202 -0.52 13.12 6.33
C ALA A 202 -0.79 12.10 5.21
N LEU A 203 -2.06 12.04 4.84
CA LEU A 203 -2.61 11.25 3.76
C LEU A 203 -3.03 12.20 2.63
N LEU A 204 -2.57 11.95 1.41
CA LEU A 204 -3.13 12.60 0.22
C LEU A 204 -4.20 11.69 -0.37
N ARG A 205 -5.41 12.22 -0.50
CA ARG A 205 -6.54 11.60 -1.18
C ARG A 205 -6.77 12.32 -2.51
N VAL A 206 -6.99 11.57 -3.58
CA VAL A 206 -7.27 12.09 -4.92
C VAL A 206 -8.43 11.31 -5.52
N TRP A 207 -9.39 11.99 -6.14
CA TRP A 207 -10.52 11.34 -6.81
C TRP A 207 -10.89 12.09 -8.07
N SER A 208 -11.42 11.36 -9.06
CA SER A 208 -12.00 12.01 -10.23
C SER A 208 -13.28 12.73 -9.83
N LYS A 209 -13.45 13.98 -10.26
CA LYS A 209 -14.79 14.57 -10.31
C LYS A 209 -15.52 13.85 -11.43
N ALA A 210 -16.31 12.83 -11.10
CA ALA A 210 -17.28 12.32 -12.08
C ALA A 210 -18.14 13.53 -12.49
N CYS A 211 -18.03 13.95 -13.74
CA CYS A 211 -19.01 14.86 -14.32
C CYS A 211 -20.32 14.08 -14.36
N VAL A 212 -21.11 14.18 -13.30
CA VAL A 212 -22.53 13.84 -13.37
C VAL A 212 -23.17 14.98 -14.15
N LEU A 213 -23.07 14.90 -15.48
CA LEU A 213 -24.08 15.54 -16.31
C LEU A 213 -25.34 14.71 -16.10
N SER A 214 -26.12 15.10 -15.11
CA SER A 214 -27.51 14.69 -14.98
C SER A 214 -28.23 15.20 -16.24
N GLY A 215 -28.32 14.35 -17.26
CA GLY A 215 -29.21 14.53 -18.41
C GLY A 215 -30.60 14.02 -18.08
#